data_AF-A0A2V8CEZ6-F1
#
_entry.id   AF-A0A2V8CEZ6-F1
#
_cell.length_a   1.000
_cell.length_b   1.000
_cell.length_c   1.000
_cell.angle_alpha   90.00
_cell.angle_beta   90.00
_cell.angle_gamma   90.00
#
_symmetry.space_group_name_H-M   'P 1'
#
loop_
_entity.id
_entity.type
_entity.pdbx_description
1 polymer ?
#
loop_
_entity_poly.entity_id
_entity_poly.type
_entity_poly.pdbx_seq_one_letter_code
_entity_poly.pdbx_strand_id
1 'polypeptide(L)'
;MSPIMTSRRPRWYRSLYFRIGFSFVVFVVGVVVAQSAIFSYVLARSNPFPNRSPNNLAAIVAADVGSQLAEDPDLDLEDYLAKEYGRIRFPVFVVMKDGRAAANVSAMNLPPTMRRSVDAMLSGVDVRRSGREALLEGGAPIVMAPIQVAGELRGMVVMPPPNSAASPVVRDVSRLLSFPGNLLLIVATIMVAAIVFEPARRRLKALEQASERLGAGDLAARASEHGGDEIARVAGAFNRMASDLAARDDALRMSDRLRRQMLADISHELKTPLTTMRGYI
;
A
#
# COMPACT_ATOMS: atom_id res chain seq x y z
N MET A 1 -34.36 27.70 -41.55
CA MET A 1 -33.69 28.16 -40.33
C MET A 1 -33.78 27.03 -39.30
N SER A 2 -32.78 26.15 -39.25
CA SER A 2 -32.79 24.95 -38.41
C SER A 2 -32.02 25.21 -37.12
N PRO A 3 -32.54 24.85 -35.93
CA PRO A 3 -31.86 25.14 -34.68
C PRO A 3 -30.68 24.17 -34.48
N ILE A 4 -29.51 24.74 -34.23
CA ILE A 4 -28.27 24.03 -33.91
C ILE A 4 -28.46 23.37 -32.53
N MET A 5 -28.65 22.05 -32.50
CA MET A 5 -28.63 21.28 -31.26
C MET A 5 -27.20 21.27 -30.71
N THR A 6 -26.93 22.13 -29.73
CA THR A 6 -25.71 22.11 -28.93
C THR A 6 -25.66 20.81 -28.12
N SER A 7 -24.88 19.84 -28.56
CA SER A 7 -24.57 18.63 -27.80
C SER A 7 -23.73 19.01 -26.57
N ARG A 8 -24.39 19.10 -25.41
CA ARG A 8 -23.70 19.27 -24.12
C ARG A 8 -22.78 18.07 -23.92
N ARG A 9 -21.46 18.30 -24.05
CA ARG A 9 -20.42 17.28 -23.77
C ARG A 9 -20.65 16.71 -22.37
N PRO A 10 -20.84 15.38 -22.21
CA PRO A 10 -21.01 14.78 -20.91
C PRO A 10 -19.71 14.97 -20.13
N ARG A 11 -19.83 15.63 -18.98
CA ARG A 11 -18.71 15.87 -18.07
C ARG A 11 -18.35 14.54 -17.44
N TRP A 12 -17.28 13.91 -17.92
CA TRP A 12 -16.79 12.58 -17.53
C TRP A 12 -16.74 12.33 -16.00
N TYR A 13 -16.51 13.39 -15.20
CA TYR A 13 -16.44 13.35 -13.75
C TYR A 13 -17.80 13.22 -13.04
N ARG A 14 -18.92 13.34 -13.78
CA ARG A 14 -20.28 13.04 -13.28
C ARG A 14 -20.67 11.57 -13.47
N SER A 15 -19.85 10.78 -14.15
CA SER A 15 -20.05 9.33 -14.23
C SER A 15 -20.05 8.73 -12.82
N LEU A 16 -21.03 7.86 -12.53
CA LEU A 16 -21.11 7.11 -11.28
C LEU A 16 -19.77 6.39 -11.00
N TYR A 17 -19.17 5.82 -12.04
CA TYR A 17 -17.90 5.11 -11.97
C TYR A 17 -16.73 6.02 -11.56
N PHE A 18 -16.69 7.26 -12.05
CA PHE A 18 -15.66 8.23 -11.65
C PHE A 18 -15.80 8.61 -10.18
N ARG A 19 -17.03 8.82 -9.69
CA ARG A 19 -17.28 9.11 -8.28
C ARG A 19 -16.88 7.95 -7.37
N ILE A 20 -17.21 6.72 -7.75
CA ILE A 20 -16.84 5.53 -6.97
C ILE A 20 -15.32 5.34 -7.00
N GLY A 21 -14.69 5.40 -8.18
CA GLY A 21 -13.23 5.30 -8.31
C GLY A 21 -12.48 6.38 -7.53
N PHE A 22 -12.95 7.63 -7.60
CA PHE A 22 -12.38 8.74 -6.83
C PHE A 22 -12.56 8.54 -5.32
N SER A 23 -13.76 8.16 -4.87
CA SER A 23 -14.01 7.87 -3.44
C SER A 23 -13.14 6.73 -2.92
N PHE A 24 -12.86 5.73 -3.77
CA PHE A 24 -11.98 4.62 -3.45
C PHE A 24 -10.52 5.06 -3.28
N VAL A 25 -10.00 5.86 -4.20
CA VAL A 25 -8.64 6.42 -4.08
C VAL A 25 -8.51 7.24 -2.81
N VAL A 26 -9.50 8.10 -2.51
CA VAL A 26 -9.52 8.89 -1.27
C VAL A 26 -9.53 7.99 -0.03
N PHE A 27 -10.32 6.91 -0.04
CA PHE A 27 -10.37 5.95 1.06
C PHE A 27 -9.02 5.25 1.26
N VAL A 28 -8.38 4.75 0.19
CA VAL A 28 -7.06 4.09 0.26
C VAL A 28 -6.00 5.05 0.80
N VAL A 29 -5.97 6.28 0.32
CA VAL A 29 -5.05 7.31 0.83
C VAL A 29 -5.30 7.56 2.32
N GLY A 30 -6.58 7.65 2.73
CA GLY A 30 -6.94 7.81 4.14
C GLY A 30 -6.44 6.67 5.03
N VAL A 31 -6.58 5.42 4.58
CA VAL A 31 -6.10 4.24 5.31
C VAL A 31 -4.56 4.24 5.41
N VAL A 32 -3.86 4.54 4.32
CA VAL A 32 -2.39 4.61 4.31
C VAL A 32 -1.88 5.71 5.26
N VAL A 33 -2.52 6.87 5.26
CA VAL A 33 -2.19 7.97 6.18
C VAL A 33 -2.44 7.56 7.63
N ALA A 34 -3.58 6.94 7.93
CA ALA A 34 -3.91 6.46 9.27
C ALA A 34 -2.90 5.41 9.75
N GLN A 35 -2.53 4.45 8.89
CA GLN A 35 -1.53 3.43 9.22
C GLN A 35 -0.16 4.05 9.49
N SER A 36 0.27 4.99 8.64
CA SER A 36 1.53 5.73 8.83
C SER A 36 1.53 6.53 10.14
N ALA A 37 0.41 7.18 10.46
CA ALA A 37 0.24 7.92 11.71
C ALA A 37 0.28 7.00 12.94
N ILE A 38 -0.38 5.84 12.91
CA ILE A 38 -0.35 4.87 14.01
C ILE A 38 1.07 4.32 14.18
N PHE A 39 1.74 3.93 13.09
CA PHE A 39 3.12 3.46 13.13
C PHE A 39 4.07 4.52 13.70
N SER A 40 3.93 5.77 13.23
CA SER A 40 4.71 6.91 13.72
C SER A 40 4.43 7.18 15.20
N TYR A 41 3.18 7.13 15.64
CA TYR A 41 2.79 7.30 17.04
C TYR A 41 3.37 6.21 17.94
N VAL A 42 3.30 4.95 17.49
CA VAL A 42 3.93 3.82 18.20
C VAL A 42 5.44 4.02 18.28
N LEU A 43 6.09 4.40 17.18
CA LEU A 43 7.53 4.60 17.12
C LEU A 43 7.99 5.79 17.99
N ALA A 44 7.21 6.87 18.02
CA ALA A 44 7.46 8.02 18.88
C ALA A 44 7.30 7.66 20.35
N ARG A 45 6.35 6.79 20.70
CA ARG A 45 6.14 6.31 22.08
C ARG A 45 7.13 5.22 22.49
N SER A 46 7.67 4.47 21.53
CA SER A 46 8.72 3.48 21.77
C SER A 46 10.12 4.08 21.73
N ASN A 47 10.27 5.36 21.32
CA ASN A 47 11.54 6.06 21.35
C ASN A 47 12.05 6.19 22.80
N PRO A 48 13.15 5.49 23.14
CA PRO A 48 13.69 5.43 24.50
C PRO A 48 14.19 6.78 25.03
N PHE A 49 14.48 7.70 24.11
CA PHE A 49 15.25 8.91 24.38
C PHE A 49 14.50 10.18 23.91
N PRO A 50 13.38 10.54 24.56
CA PRO A 50 12.74 11.82 24.30
C PRO A 50 13.69 12.96 24.71
N ASN A 51 14.07 13.81 23.76
CA ASN A 51 14.87 15.03 23.95
C ASN A 51 16.31 14.90 24.52
N ARG A 52 16.89 13.71 24.71
CA ARG A 52 18.31 13.56 25.13
C ARG A 52 19.00 12.47 24.33
N SER A 53 20.11 12.76 23.65
CA SER A 53 20.89 11.71 22.99
C SER A 53 21.47 10.74 24.04
N PRO A 54 21.60 9.43 23.73
CA PRO A 54 22.17 8.46 24.66
C PRO A 54 23.60 8.82 25.06
N ASN A 55 24.36 9.42 24.13
CA ASN A 55 25.72 9.93 24.35
C ASN A 55 25.76 11.01 25.44
N ASN A 56 24.80 11.95 25.43
CA ASN A 56 24.75 13.01 26.43
C ASN A 56 24.42 12.45 27.81
N LEU A 57 23.52 11.46 27.91
CA LEU A 57 23.19 10.84 29.18
C LEU A 57 24.39 10.06 29.75
N ALA A 58 25.08 9.29 28.92
CA ALA A 58 26.29 8.59 29.34
C ALA A 58 27.38 9.55 29.82
N ALA A 59 27.57 10.69 29.14
CA ALA A 59 28.52 11.72 29.55
C ALA A 59 28.15 12.39 30.87
N ILE A 60 26.87 12.67 31.10
CA ILE A 60 26.38 13.25 32.38
C ILE A 60 26.64 12.27 33.52
N VAL A 61 26.24 11.00 33.36
CA VAL A 61 26.49 9.96 34.38
C VAL A 61 27.98 9.81 34.63
N ALA A 62 28.82 9.83 33.58
CA ALA A 62 30.25 9.65 33.74
C ALA A 62 30.91 10.81 34.51
N ALA A 63 30.47 12.04 34.24
CA ALA A 63 30.94 13.22 34.95
C ALA A 63 30.48 13.23 36.42
N ASP A 64 29.22 12.89 36.65
CA ASP A 64 28.61 12.85 37.98
C ASP A 64 29.26 11.77 38.87
N VAL A 65 29.35 10.54 38.37
CA VAL A 65 30.05 9.43 39.04
C VAL A 65 31.52 9.78 39.29
N GLY A 66 32.19 10.39 38.30
CA GLY A 66 33.58 10.84 38.46
C GLY A 66 33.76 11.89 39.56
N SER A 67 32.80 12.81 39.72
CA SER A 67 32.82 13.81 40.79
C SER A 67 32.62 13.19 42.17
N GLN A 68 31.67 12.26 42.30
CA GLN A 68 31.41 11.58 43.58
C GLN A 68 32.57 10.68 44.01
N LEU A 69 33.21 9.97 43.05
CA LEU A 69 34.42 9.19 43.32
C LEU A 69 35.64 10.04 43.69
N ALA A 70 35.65 11.34 43.33
CA ALA A 70 36.69 12.26 43.76
C ALA A 70 36.52 12.65 45.24
N GLU A 71 35.28 12.71 45.73
CA GLU A 71 34.94 13.03 47.12
C GLU A 71 35.00 11.79 48.03
N ASP A 72 34.49 10.65 47.54
CA ASP A 72 34.47 9.36 48.25
C ASP A 72 35.01 8.23 47.34
N PRO A 73 36.29 7.84 47.48
CA PRO A 73 36.89 6.76 46.69
C PRO A 73 36.26 5.38 46.90
N ASP A 74 35.65 5.15 48.06
CA ASP A 74 35.03 3.89 48.47
C ASP A 74 33.51 3.87 48.26
N LEU A 75 32.99 4.85 47.52
CA LEU A 75 31.58 4.97 47.16
C LEU A 75 30.99 3.62 46.69
N ASP A 76 29.87 3.24 47.29
CA ASP A 76 29.06 2.12 46.80
C ASP A 76 28.35 2.55 45.52
N LEU A 77 28.98 2.23 44.39
CA LEU A 77 28.49 2.54 43.05
C LEU A 77 27.12 1.90 42.77
N GLU A 78 26.82 0.73 43.35
CA GLU A 78 25.55 0.06 43.12
C GLU A 78 24.41 0.80 43.83
N ASP A 79 24.60 1.15 45.10
CA ASP A 79 23.62 1.94 45.87
C ASP A 79 23.42 3.34 45.25
N TYR A 80 24.53 4.01 44.86
CA TYR A 80 24.47 5.32 44.23
C TYR A 80 23.68 5.30 42.91
N LEU A 81 24.00 4.38 42.01
CA LEU A 81 23.33 4.28 40.71
C LEU A 81 21.86 3.86 40.86
N ALA A 82 21.55 2.97 41.81
CA ALA A 82 20.17 2.58 42.09
C ALA A 82 19.34 3.76 42.64
N LYS A 83 19.93 4.58 43.51
CA LYS A 83 19.25 5.73 44.14
C LYS A 83 19.04 6.89 43.17
N GLU A 84 20.09 7.30 42.45
CA GLU A 84 20.06 8.49 41.60
C GLU A 84 19.49 8.18 40.20
N TYR A 85 19.85 7.01 39.66
CA TYR A 85 19.52 6.62 38.28
C TYR A 85 18.54 5.44 38.18
N GLY A 86 18.04 4.88 39.28
CA GLY A 86 17.08 3.77 39.26
C GLY A 86 15.68 4.15 38.72
N ARG A 87 15.35 5.45 38.68
CA ARG A 87 14.14 5.95 38.00
C ARG A 87 14.24 5.89 36.48
N ILE A 88 15.46 5.78 35.93
CA ILE A 88 15.68 5.67 34.50
C ILE A 88 15.39 4.24 34.08
N ARG A 89 14.45 4.05 33.15
CA ARG A 89 14.04 2.72 32.63
C ARG A 89 15.10 2.02 31.77
N PHE A 90 16.28 2.59 31.64
CA PHE A 90 17.36 2.05 30.81
C PHE A 90 18.52 1.60 31.69
N PRO A 91 19.09 0.42 31.40
CA PRO A 91 20.24 -0.06 32.15
C PRO A 91 21.46 0.80 31.82
N VAL A 92 22.06 1.35 32.86
CA VAL A 92 23.32 2.08 32.84
C VAL A 92 24.30 1.26 33.65
N PHE A 93 25.38 0.84 33.02
CA PHE A 93 26.45 0.11 33.68
C PHE A 93 27.64 1.03 33.88
N VAL A 94 28.30 0.91 35.01
CA VAL A 94 29.60 1.52 35.29
C VAL A 94 30.60 0.39 35.47
N VAL A 95 31.69 0.44 34.73
CA VAL A 95 32.80 -0.51 34.86
C VAL A 95 34.05 0.28 35.26
N MET A 96 34.61 -0.06 36.40
CA MET A 96 35.79 0.58 36.96
C MET A 96 37.05 -0.19 36.58
N LYS A 97 38.18 0.53 36.55
CA LYS A 97 39.49 -0.05 36.22
C LYS A 97 39.98 -1.05 37.28
N ASP A 98 39.49 -0.94 38.51
CA ASP A 98 39.77 -1.87 39.61
C ASP A 98 38.96 -3.18 39.52
N GLY A 99 38.12 -3.34 38.50
CA GLY A 99 37.30 -4.53 38.27
C GLY A 99 35.91 -4.47 38.90
N ARG A 100 35.59 -3.43 39.69
CA ARG A 100 34.23 -3.18 40.17
C ARG A 100 33.32 -2.88 38.98
N ALA A 101 32.11 -3.42 39.02
CA ALA A 101 31.08 -3.10 38.05
C ALA A 101 29.75 -2.96 38.78
N ALA A 102 28.99 -1.92 38.44
CA ALA A 102 27.71 -1.62 39.04
C ALA A 102 26.69 -1.24 37.96
N ALA A 103 25.40 -1.38 38.28
CA ALA A 103 24.31 -1.02 37.39
C ALA A 103 23.24 -0.24 38.15
N ASN A 104 22.52 0.65 37.46
CA ASN A 104 21.37 1.35 38.05
C ASN A 104 20.16 0.44 38.30
N VAL A 105 20.13 -0.75 37.69
CA VAL A 105 19.12 -1.79 37.93
C VAL A 105 19.77 -2.91 38.72
N SER A 106 19.34 -3.08 39.97
CA SER A 106 19.87 -4.11 40.88
C SER A 106 19.80 -5.50 40.26
N ALA A 107 20.82 -6.31 40.54
CA ALA A 107 20.97 -7.69 40.03
C ALA A 107 21.07 -7.82 38.48
N MET A 108 21.30 -6.72 37.75
CA MET A 108 21.59 -6.77 36.32
C MET A 108 23.11 -6.78 36.10
N ASN A 109 23.63 -7.87 35.53
CA ASN A 109 25.04 -7.99 35.19
C ASN A 109 25.32 -7.59 33.74
N LEU A 110 26.44 -6.92 33.52
CA LEU A 110 26.89 -6.60 32.17
C LEU A 110 27.18 -7.90 31.41
N PRO A 111 26.66 -8.09 30.18
CA PRO A 111 26.90 -9.30 29.39
C PRO A 111 28.41 -9.57 29.23
N PRO A 112 28.86 -10.85 29.30
CA PRO A 112 30.29 -11.20 29.26
C PRO A 112 31.01 -10.73 27.98
N THR A 113 30.27 -10.58 26.88
CA THR A 113 30.77 -10.04 25.61
C THR A 113 31.08 -8.55 25.72
N MET A 114 30.17 -7.76 26.31
CA MET A 114 30.35 -6.32 26.51
C MET A 114 31.43 -6.04 27.55
N ARG A 115 31.47 -6.81 28.64
CA ARG A 115 32.50 -6.67 29.69
C ARG A 115 33.91 -6.79 29.10
N ARG A 116 34.15 -7.80 28.26
CA ARG A 116 35.43 -7.96 27.54
C ARG A 116 35.80 -6.75 26.68
N SER A 117 34.85 -6.16 25.97
CA SER A 117 35.09 -4.98 25.14
C SER A 117 35.48 -3.75 25.98
N VAL A 118 34.82 -3.57 27.13
CA VAL A 118 35.07 -2.45 28.03
C VAL A 118 36.41 -2.62 28.75
N ASP A 119 36.72 -3.83 29.22
CA ASP A 119 38.00 -4.16 29.85
C ASP A 119 39.18 -3.96 28.88
N ALA A 120 39.01 -4.31 27.60
CA ALA A 120 40.00 -4.03 26.55
C ALA A 120 40.23 -2.53 26.34
N MET A 121 39.18 -1.71 26.45
CA MET A 121 39.28 -0.26 26.29
C MET A 121 39.88 0.42 27.52
N LEU A 122 39.55 -0.04 28.73
CA LEU A 122 40.13 0.44 30.00
C LEU A 122 41.61 0.09 30.17
N SER A 123 42.06 -1.00 29.55
CA SER A 123 43.47 -1.42 29.54
C SER A 123 44.32 -0.70 28.49
N GLY A 124 43.74 0.23 27.71
CA GLY A 124 44.46 1.02 26.71
C GLY A 124 44.80 0.24 25.43
N VAL A 125 44.16 -0.91 25.20
CA VAL A 125 44.30 -1.65 23.94
C VAL A 125 43.50 -0.93 22.87
N ASP A 126 44.19 -0.47 21.83
CA ASP A 126 43.61 0.32 20.76
C ASP A 126 42.57 -0.52 19.97
N VAL A 127 41.29 -0.30 20.26
CA VAL A 127 40.15 -1.05 19.70
C VAL A 127 40.09 -0.94 18.17
N ARG A 128 40.75 0.08 17.57
CA ARG A 128 40.91 0.21 16.11
C ARG A 128 41.65 -0.97 15.47
N ARG A 129 42.54 -1.65 16.18
CA ARG A 129 43.29 -2.82 15.64
C ARG A 129 42.52 -4.14 15.75
N SER A 130 41.57 -4.22 16.68
CA SER A 130 40.61 -5.34 16.85
C SER A 130 39.25 -5.06 16.17
N GLY A 131 39.16 -3.94 15.43
CA GLY A 131 37.94 -3.24 15.03
C GLY A 131 37.05 -3.92 13.98
N ARG A 132 37.23 -5.22 13.69
CA ARG A 132 36.33 -6.00 12.82
C ARG A 132 35.64 -7.17 13.53
N GLU A 133 36.22 -7.71 14.60
CA GLU A 133 35.63 -8.84 15.33
C GLU A 133 34.86 -8.42 16.59
N ALA A 134 35.18 -7.25 17.17
CA ALA A 134 34.52 -6.72 18.37
C ALA A 134 33.32 -5.81 18.11
N LEU A 135 32.90 -5.65 16.84
CA LEU A 135 31.55 -5.17 16.53
C LEU A 135 30.59 -6.29 16.93
N LEU A 136 30.13 -6.23 18.19
CA LEU A 136 29.15 -7.08 18.86
C LEU A 136 28.20 -7.76 17.87
N GLU A 137 27.93 -9.05 18.05
CA GLU A 137 27.03 -9.91 17.24
C GLU A 137 25.61 -9.33 16.99
N GLY A 138 25.52 -8.23 16.24
CA GLY A 138 24.30 -7.41 16.13
C GLY A 138 24.53 -5.95 15.71
N GLY A 139 25.77 -5.46 15.63
CA GLY A 139 26.12 -4.18 14.98
C GLY A 139 25.56 -2.91 15.62
N ALA A 140 24.97 -3.01 16.82
CA ALA A 140 24.36 -1.87 17.49
C ALA A 140 25.42 -1.09 18.29
N PRO A 141 25.52 0.25 18.13
CA PRO A 141 26.54 1.06 18.80
C PRO A 141 26.30 1.07 20.32
N ILE A 142 27.25 0.54 21.08
CA ILE A 142 27.31 0.77 22.53
C ILE A 142 27.77 2.21 22.75
N VAL A 143 27.04 2.93 23.57
CA VAL A 143 27.45 4.26 24.01
C VAL A 143 28.35 4.10 25.21
N MET A 144 29.57 4.63 25.10
CA MET A 144 30.57 4.60 26.15
C MET A 144 31.01 6.02 26.48
N ALA A 145 31.11 6.34 27.77
CA ALA A 145 31.64 7.61 28.24
C ALA A 145 32.69 7.38 29.34
N PRO A 146 33.89 7.98 29.24
CA PRO A 146 34.96 7.76 30.21
C PRO A 146 34.65 8.49 31.53
N ILE A 147 34.86 7.79 32.64
CA ILE A 147 34.82 8.36 33.99
C ILE A 147 36.23 8.82 34.33
N GLN A 148 36.40 10.13 34.49
CA GLN A 148 37.67 10.75 34.83
C GLN A 148 37.61 11.32 36.24
N VAL A 149 38.60 10.96 37.07
CA VAL A 149 38.78 11.50 38.43
C VAL A 149 40.12 12.20 38.45
N ALA A 150 40.14 13.50 38.76
CA ALA A 150 41.34 14.34 38.72
C ALA A 150 42.13 14.25 37.38
N GLY A 151 41.44 14.04 36.25
CA GLY A 151 42.03 13.92 34.92
C GLY A 151 42.57 12.52 34.57
N GLU A 152 42.47 11.55 35.47
CA GLU A 152 42.81 10.15 35.19
C GLU A 152 41.58 9.31 34.86
N LEU A 153 41.69 8.44 33.86
CA LEU A 153 40.66 7.46 33.53
C LEU A 153 40.54 6.43 34.66
N ARG A 154 39.42 6.45 35.38
CA ARG A 154 39.12 5.51 36.48
C ARG A 154 38.06 4.46 36.13
N GLY A 155 37.24 4.73 35.12
CA GLY A 155 36.20 3.80 34.68
C GLY A 155 35.52 4.24 33.39
N MET A 156 34.47 3.53 33.02
CA MET A 156 33.69 3.80 31.81
C MET A 156 32.22 3.53 32.10
N VAL A 157 31.36 4.48 31.72
CA VAL A 157 29.92 4.27 31.65
C VAL A 157 29.62 3.55 30.35
N VAL A 158 28.82 2.51 30.44
CA VAL A 158 28.44 1.64 29.33
C VAL A 158 26.92 1.60 29.31
N MET A 159 26.35 2.18 28.26
CA MET A 159 24.91 2.12 28.02
C MET A 159 24.68 1.21 26.82
N PRO A 160 24.05 0.03 27.02
CA PRO A 160 23.66 -0.79 25.90
C PRO A 160 22.73 0.02 25.00
N PRO A 161 22.78 -0.18 23.68
CA PRO A 161 21.78 0.40 22.80
C PRO A 161 20.42 -0.02 23.35
N PRO A 162 19.47 0.93 23.49
CA PRO A 162 18.15 0.53 23.88
C PRO A 162 17.71 -0.50 22.87
N ASN A 163 17.12 -1.57 23.37
CA ASN A 163 16.55 -2.66 22.61
C ASN A 163 15.35 -2.21 21.76
N SER A 164 15.37 -1.01 21.14
CA SER A 164 14.35 -0.53 20.20
C SER A 164 14.11 -1.51 19.05
N ALA A 165 15.13 -2.30 18.68
CA ALA A 165 15.01 -3.40 17.71
C ALA A 165 14.64 -4.78 18.34
N ALA A 166 14.73 -4.95 19.66
CA ALA A 166 14.54 -6.22 20.36
C ALA A 166 13.40 -6.23 21.40
N SER A 167 12.67 -5.13 21.57
CA SER A 167 11.39 -5.12 22.27
C SER A 167 10.39 -5.98 21.48
N PRO A 168 9.86 -7.08 22.06
CA PRO A 168 8.83 -7.90 21.41
C PRO A 168 7.66 -7.04 20.95
N VAL A 169 7.34 -5.98 21.69
CA VAL A 169 6.27 -5.03 21.38
C VAL A 169 6.52 -4.31 20.04
N VAL A 170 7.74 -3.88 19.73
CA VAL A 170 8.03 -3.20 18.45
C VAL A 170 8.01 -4.19 17.28
N ARG A 171 8.53 -5.41 17.48
CA ARG A 171 8.49 -6.49 16.48
C ARG A 171 7.07 -7.01 16.22
N ASP A 172 6.25 -7.12 17.26
CA ASP A 172 4.87 -7.61 17.17
C ASP A 172 3.97 -6.54 16.61
N VAL A 173 4.11 -5.28 17.02
CA VAL A 173 3.34 -4.17 16.45
C VAL A 173 3.74 -3.91 15.00
N SER A 174 5.02 -4.00 14.63
CA SER A 174 5.43 -3.90 13.21
C SER A 174 4.93 -5.07 12.36
N ARG A 175 4.91 -6.32 12.87
CA ARG A 175 4.31 -7.47 12.18
C ARG A 175 2.78 -7.36 12.06
N LEU A 176 2.11 -6.94 13.13
CA LEU A 176 0.66 -6.74 13.17
C LEU A 176 0.21 -5.57 12.29
N LEU A 177 1.03 -4.53 12.08
CA LEU A 177 0.70 -3.47 11.12
C LEU A 177 1.09 -3.80 9.66
N SER A 178 2.09 -4.65 9.43
CA SER A 178 2.61 -4.89 8.07
C SER A 178 1.82 -5.93 7.29
N PHE A 179 1.49 -7.09 7.88
CA PHE A 179 0.86 -8.18 7.13
C PHE A 179 -0.66 -8.04 6.99
N PRO A 180 -1.44 -7.94 8.08
CA PRO A 180 -2.90 -7.89 7.96
C PRO A 180 -3.39 -6.53 7.45
N GLY A 181 -2.67 -5.43 7.71
CA GLY A 181 -2.99 -4.10 7.16
C GLY A 181 -2.86 -4.05 5.64
N ASN A 182 -1.74 -4.56 5.10
CA ASN A 182 -1.56 -4.65 3.65
C ASN A 182 -2.55 -5.65 3.01
N LEU A 183 -2.82 -6.78 3.67
CA LEU A 183 -3.80 -7.74 3.18
C LEU A 183 -5.20 -7.11 3.09
N LEU A 184 -5.62 -6.36 4.11
CA LEU A 184 -6.89 -5.64 4.12
C LEU A 184 -6.97 -4.65 2.96
N LEU A 185 -5.90 -3.89 2.71
CA LEU A 185 -5.83 -2.96 1.58
C LEU A 185 -5.95 -3.68 0.23
N ILE A 186 -5.25 -4.81 0.05
CA ILE A 186 -5.32 -5.61 -1.18
C ILE A 186 -6.74 -6.13 -1.39
N VAL A 187 -7.35 -6.72 -0.36
CA VAL A 187 -8.72 -7.26 -0.44
C VAL A 187 -9.74 -6.15 -0.73
N ALA A 188 -9.63 -5.02 -0.04
CA ALA A 188 -10.48 -3.86 -0.28
C ALA A 188 -10.33 -3.34 -1.72
N THR A 189 -9.10 -3.32 -2.24
CA THR A 189 -8.81 -2.91 -3.63
C THR A 189 -9.43 -3.84 -4.65
N ILE A 190 -9.26 -5.15 -4.49
CA ILE A 190 -9.84 -6.15 -5.38
C ILE A 190 -11.37 -6.07 -5.35
N MET A 191 -11.96 -5.96 -4.16
CA MET A 191 -13.41 -5.89 -3.99
C MET A 191 -14.00 -4.67 -4.68
N VAL A 192 -13.39 -3.49 -4.50
CA VAL A 192 -13.89 -2.27 -5.13
C VAL A 192 -13.67 -2.27 -6.64
N ALA A 193 -12.52 -2.77 -7.11
CA ALA A 193 -12.30 -2.96 -8.54
C ALA A 193 -13.38 -3.87 -9.15
N ALA A 194 -13.70 -4.99 -8.50
CA ALA A 194 -14.77 -5.87 -8.95
C ALA A 194 -16.13 -5.14 -9.00
N ILE A 195 -16.53 -4.42 -7.95
CA ILE A 195 -17.81 -3.71 -7.91
C ILE A 195 -17.91 -2.61 -8.98
N VAL A 196 -16.82 -1.89 -9.24
CA VAL A 196 -16.80 -0.76 -10.18
C VAL A 196 -16.75 -1.24 -11.63
N PHE A 197 -15.91 -2.22 -11.96
CA PHE A 197 -15.65 -2.61 -13.34
C PHE A 197 -16.56 -3.72 -13.86
N GLU A 198 -17.11 -4.57 -12.98
CA GLU A 198 -17.98 -5.69 -13.37
C GLU A 198 -19.21 -5.23 -14.19
N PRO A 199 -19.96 -4.17 -13.81
CA PRO A 199 -21.12 -3.75 -14.58
C PRO A 199 -20.76 -3.22 -15.97
N ALA A 200 -19.64 -2.50 -16.09
CA ALA A 200 -19.15 -2.00 -17.37
C ALA A 200 -18.73 -3.17 -18.28
N ARG A 201 -17.99 -4.15 -17.74
CA ARG A 201 -17.57 -5.36 -18.49
C ARG A 201 -18.78 -6.15 -18.99
N ARG A 202 -19.81 -6.33 -18.14
CA ARG A 202 -21.05 -7.02 -18.53
C ARG A 202 -21.78 -6.30 -19.66
N ARG A 203 -21.86 -4.97 -19.62
CA ARG A 203 -22.51 -4.18 -20.69
C ARG A 203 -21.74 -4.23 -22.00
N LEU A 204 -20.41 -4.17 -21.95
CA LEU A 204 -19.57 -4.37 -23.14
C LEU A 204 -19.78 -5.75 -23.75
N LYS A 205 -19.76 -6.80 -22.93
CA LYS A 205 -19.96 -8.18 -23.40
C LYS A 205 -21.36 -8.39 -23.99
N ALA A 206 -22.38 -7.76 -23.43
CA ALA A 206 -23.73 -7.80 -23.99
C ALA A 206 -23.82 -7.09 -25.36
N LEU A 207 -23.13 -5.97 -25.53
CA LEU A 207 -23.05 -5.26 -26.82
C LEU A 207 -22.25 -6.06 -27.87
N GLU A 208 -21.17 -6.70 -27.46
CA GLU A 208 -20.39 -7.64 -28.28
C GLU A 208 -21.27 -8.79 -28.79
N GLN A 209 -21.99 -9.48 -27.88
CA GLN A 209 -22.91 -10.55 -28.25
C GLN A 209 -24.05 -10.09 -29.17
N ALA A 210 -24.60 -8.89 -28.95
CA ALA A 210 -25.61 -8.33 -29.84
C ALA A 210 -25.04 -8.05 -31.24
N SER A 211 -23.79 -7.59 -31.31
CA SER A 211 -23.08 -7.32 -32.57
C SER A 211 -22.78 -8.60 -33.33
N GLU A 212 -22.33 -9.67 -32.65
CA GLU A 212 -22.13 -10.99 -33.24
C GLU A 212 -23.43 -11.55 -33.82
N ARG A 213 -24.55 -11.45 -33.08
CA ARG A 213 -25.87 -11.88 -33.55
C ARG A 213 -26.32 -11.12 -34.79
N LEU A 214 -26.17 -9.79 -34.78
CA LEU A 214 -26.49 -8.95 -35.94
C LEU A 214 -25.63 -9.35 -37.15
N GLY A 215 -24.33 -9.59 -36.94
CA GLY A 215 -23.40 -10.07 -37.97
C GLY A 215 -23.75 -11.46 -38.50
N ALA A 216 -24.37 -12.31 -37.68
CA ALA A 216 -24.90 -13.62 -38.08
C ALA A 216 -26.25 -13.56 -38.82
N GLY A 217 -26.80 -12.36 -39.04
CA GLY A 217 -28.06 -12.15 -39.78
C GLY A 217 -29.29 -11.96 -38.90
N ASP A 218 -29.16 -11.95 -37.58
CA ASP A 218 -30.26 -11.62 -36.67
C ASP A 218 -30.48 -10.10 -36.60
N LEU A 219 -31.26 -9.57 -37.54
CA LEU A 219 -31.58 -8.14 -37.64
C LEU A 219 -32.46 -7.62 -36.48
N ALA A 220 -32.99 -8.51 -35.63
CA ALA A 220 -33.72 -8.15 -34.43
C ALA A 220 -32.81 -8.00 -33.19
N ALA A 221 -31.51 -8.31 -33.29
CA ALA A 221 -30.57 -8.15 -32.19
C ALA A 221 -30.48 -6.68 -31.73
N ARG A 222 -30.56 -6.46 -30.41
CA ARG A 222 -30.48 -5.12 -29.79
C ARG A 222 -29.57 -5.17 -28.56
N ALA A 223 -28.84 -4.09 -28.35
CA ALA A 223 -28.02 -3.87 -27.17
C ALA A 223 -28.77 -3.00 -26.13
N SER A 224 -28.44 -3.17 -24.86
CA SER A 224 -29.05 -2.39 -23.77
C SER A 224 -28.52 -0.96 -23.76
N GLU A 225 -29.42 0.02 -23.90
CA GLU A 225 -29.12 1.46 -23.83
C GLU A 225 -29.15 2.03 -22.41
N HIS A 226 -29.34 1.18 -21.40
CA HIS A 226 -29.36 1.62 -20.00
C HIS A 226 -28.05 2.29 -19.61
N GLY A 227 -28.11 3.44 -18.94
CA GLY A 227 -26.95 4.19 -18.45
C GLY A 227 -26.77 5.55 -19.13
N GLY A 228 -26.00 6.43 -18.50
CA GLY A 228 -25.73 7.80 -18.98
C GLY A 228 -24.30 8.00 -19.51
N ASP A 229 -23.63 6.92 -19.88
CA ASP A 229 -22.20 6.89 -20.20
C ASP A 229 -21.94 6.63 -21.70
N GLU A 230 -20.66 6.56 -22.06
CA GLU A 230 -20.16 6.31 -23.41
C GLU A 230 -20.71 4.99 -23.98
N ILE A 231 -20.81 3.96 -23.14
CA ILE A 231 -21.29 2.62 -23.53
C ILE A 231 -22.75 2.69 -23.96
N ALA A 232 -23.60 3.41 -23.22
CA ALA A 232 -25.00 3.60 -23.59
C ALA A 232 -25.14 4.34 -24.93
N ARG A 233 -24.29 5.35 -25.18
CA ARG A 233 -24.30 6.08 -26.46
C ARG A 233 -23.92 5.20 -27.64
N VAL A 234 -22.92 4.33 -27.47
CA VAL A 234 -22.52 3.35 -28.50
C VAL A 234 -23.62 2.32 -28.71
N ALA A 235 -24.23 1.79 -27.64
CA ALA A 235 -25.36 0.88 -27.74
C ALA A 235 -26.54 1.51 -28.53
N GLY A 236 -26.85 2.78 -28.28
CA GLY A 236 -27.87 3.49 -29.05
C GLY A 236 -27.51 3.71 -30.52
N ALA A 237 -26.23 3.96 -30.83
CA ALA A 237 -25.77 4.03 -32.22
C ALA A 237 -25.87 2.67 -32.92
N PHE A 238 -25.48 1.60 -32.22
CA PHE A 238 -25.62 0.22 -32.69
C PHE A 238 -27.08 -0.13 -32.99
N ASN A 239 -28.02 0.17 -32.09
CA ASN A 239 -29.43 -0.14 -32.28
C ASN A 239 -30.08 0.62 -33.46
N ARG A 240 -29.66 1.87 -33.71
CA ARG A 240 -30.08 2.63 -34.90
C ARG A 240 -29.60 1.94 -36.17
N MET A 241 -28.32 1.57 -36.23
CA MET A 241 -27.76 0.84 -37.38
C MET A 241 -28.48 -0.50 -37.60
N ALA A 242 -28.76 -1.26 -36.53
CA ALA A 242 -29.50 -2.52 -36.63
C ALA A 242 -30.92 -2.32 -37.17
N SER A 243 -31.59 -1.23 -36.77
CA SER A 243 -32.94 -0.90 -37.23
C SER A 243 -32.95 -0.46 -38.70
N ASP A 244 -31.96 0.34 -39.12
CA ASP A 244 -31.79 0.72 -40.53
C ASP A 244 -31.52 -0.50 -41.43
N LEU A 245 -30.72 -1.45 -40.94
CA LEU A 245 -30.43 -2.68 -41.67
C LEU A 245 -31.68 -3.56 -41.81
N ALA A 246 -32.46 -3.71 -40.74
CA ALA A 246 -33.74 -4.41 -40.77
C ALA A 246 -34.71 -3.79 -41.78
N ALA A 247 -34.87 -2.46 -41.77
CA ALA A 247 -35.74 -1.77 -42.71
C ALA A 247 -35.29 -1.94 -44.17
N ARG A 248 -33.97 -1.95 -44.42
CA ARG A 248 -33.42 -2.21 -45.76
C ARG A 248 -33.69 -3.63 -46.23
N ASP A 249 -33.53 -4.63 -45.36
CA ASP A 249 -33.83 -6.03 -45.68
C ASP A 249 -35.31 -6.23 -46.00
N ASP A 250 -36.22 -5.62 -45.22
CA ASP A 250 -37.66 -5.67 -45.49
C ASP A 250 -38.02 -5.02 -46.83
N ALA A 251 -37.42 -3.87 -47.15
CA ALA A 251 -37.62 -3.19 -48.43
C ALA A 251 -37.13 -4.05 -49.61
N LEU A 252 -35.97 -4.71 -49.48
CA LEU A 252 -35.43 -5.62 -50.49
C LEU A 252 -36.36 -6.83 -50.69
N ARG A 253 -36.85 -7.44 -49.60
CA ARG A 253 -37.80 -8.57 -49.67
C ARG A 253 -39.10 -8.17 -50.33
N MET A 254 -39.62 -6.98 -50.03
CA MET A 254 -40.83 -6.47 -50.68
C MET A 254 -40.62 -6.26 -52.19
N SER A 255 -39.49 -5.64 -52.57
CA SER A 255 -39.13 -5.47 -53.98
C SER A 255 -39.01 -6.80 -54.72
N ASP A 256 -38.42 -7.81 -54.10
CA ASP A 256 -38.28 -9.14 -54.72
C ASP A 256 -39.63 -9.84 -54.90
N ARG A 257 -40.54 -9.73 -53.93
CA ARG A 257 -41.92 -10.25 -54.04
C ARG A 257 -42.68 -9.59 -55.19
N LEU A 258 -42.65 -8.27 -55.29
CA LEU A 258 -43.31 -7.53 -56.36
C LEU A 258 -42.74 -7.91 -57.72
N ARG A 259 -41.41 -8.04 -57.84
CA ARG A 259 -40.76 -8.50 -59.06
C ARG A 259 -41.24 -9.90 -59.47
N ARG A 260 -41.31 -10.84 -58.52
CA ARG A 260 -41.78 -12.22 -58.81
C ARG A 260 -43.25 -12.24 -59.24
N GLN A 261 -44.11 -11.43 -58.61
CA GLN A 261 -45.51 -11.29 -59.00
C GLN A 261 -45.65 -10.74 -60.43
N MET A 262 -44.95 -9.65 -60.76
CA MET A 262 -44.95 -9.11 -62.12
C MET A 262 -44.52 -10.13 -63.17
N LEU A 263 -43.46 -10.91 -62.90
CA LEU A 263 -42.99 -11.95 -63.82
C LEU A 263 -44.01 -13.09 -63.98
N ALA A 264 -44.72 -13.46 -62.90
CA ALA A 264 -45.77 -14.46 -62.94
C ALA A 264 -46.98 -13.97 -63.77
N ASP A 265 -47.40 -12.72 -63.54
CA ASP A 265 -48.52 -12.10 -64.26
C ASP A 265 -48.22 -11.97 -65.76
N ILE A 266 -47.03 -11.49 -66.12
CA ILE A 266 -46.57 -11.43 -67.53
C ILE A 266 -46.57 -12.83 -68.17
N SER A 267 -46.05 -13.84 -67.45
CA SER A 267 -46.05 -15.22 -67.96
C SER A 267 -47.46 -15.75 -68.19
N HIS A 268 -48.40 -15.36 -67.32
CA HIS A 268 -49.80 -15.76 -67.45
C HIS A 268 -50.48 -15.08 -68.65
N GLU A 269 -50.22 -13.80 -68.89
CA GLU A 269 -50.75 -13.06 -70.03
C GLU A 269 -50.17 -13.50 -71.37
N LEU A 270 -48.91 -13.94 -71.43
CA LEU A 270 -48.30 -14.46 -72.66
C LEU A 270 -48.79 -15.88 -73.02
N LYS A 271 -49.13 -16.71 -72.03
CA LYS A 271 -49.56 -18.11 -72.25
C LYS A 271 -50.95 -18.21 -72.88
N THR A 272 -51.86 -17.30 -72.55
CA THR A 272 -53.25 -17.29 -73.03
C THR A 272 -53.36 -17.07 -74.55
N PRO A 273 -52.74 -16.04 -75.17
CA PRO A 273 -52.80 -15.83 -76.62
C PRO A 273 -51.98 -16.85 -77.42
N LEU A 274 -50.86 -17.34 -76.89
CA LEU A 274 -50.06 -18.40 -77.54
C LEU A 274 -50.84 -19.72 -77.66
N THR A 275 -51.74 -20.00 -76.70
CA THR A 275 -52.62 -21.17 -76.76
C THR A 275 -53.71 -20.98 -77.83
N THR A 276 -54.27 -19.78 -77.95
CA THR A 276 -55.27 -19.43 -78.98
C THR A 276 -54.68 -19.46 -80.39
N MET A 277 -53.43 -19.00 -80.59
CA MET A 277 -52.75 -19.08 -81.89
C MET A 277 -52.39 -20.51 -82.30
N ARG A 278 -52.17 -21.42 -81.35
CA ARG A 278 -51.84 -22.83 -81.64
C ARG A 278 -53.06 -23.70 -81.95
N GLY A 279 -54.28 -23.20 -81.71
CA GLY A 279 -55.53 -23.84 -82.12
C GLY A 279 -56.02 -23.45 -83.52
N TYR A 280 -55.28 -22.59 -84.24
CA TYR A 280 -55.63 -22.10 -85.58
C TYR A 280 -54.78 -22.74 -86.72
N ILE A 281 -54.05 -23.82 -86.42
CA ILE A 281 -53.32 -24.68 -87.37
C ILE A 281 -53.79 -26.11 -87.15
#